data_AF-A0A2W5TYL5-F1
#
_entry.id   AF-A0A2W5TYL5-F1
#
_cell.length_a   1.000
_cell.length_b   1.000
_cell.length_c   1.000
_cell.angle_alpha   90.00
_cell.angle_beta   90.00
_cell.angle_gamma   90.00
#
_symmetry.space_group_name_H-M   'P 1'
#
loop_
_entity.id
_entity.type
_entity.pdbx_description
1 polymer ?
#
loop_
_entity_poly.entity_id
_entity_poly.type
_entity_poly.pdbx_seq_one_letter_code
_entity_poly.pdbx_strand_id
1 'polypeptide(L)'
;MTMENRIGGELVESTSASRAVDKVFKRALKTSDSQVDDATADILKTKALAAYESAKSIGFYLGDLNGDGRIDVEDLKAAAEKAGIAWDKIDPDLKTALVAGGVAGLGINFIPFIGQMLAIPAFATTTAYFYLVAKITKIRK
;
A
#
# COMPACT_ATOMS: atom_id res chain seq x y z
N MET A 1 31.40 -15.36 0.91
CA MET A 1 31.30 -15.20 -0.56
C MET A 1 30.32 -14.09 -0.80
N THR A 2 30.86 -12.88 -1.00
CA THR A 2 30.13 -11.63 -1.12
C THR A 2 29.56 -11.54 -2.53
N MET A 3 28.25 -11.33 -2.67
CA MET A 3 27.64 -10.90 -3.93
C MET A 3 27.00 -9.53 -3.71
N GLU A 4 27.83 -8.50 -3.79
CA GLU A 4 27.40 -7.16 -4.15
C GLU A 4 27.46 -7.05 -5.67
N ASN A 5 26.33 -7.20 -6.36
CA ASN A 5 26.09 -6.49 -7.63
C ASN A 5 24.63 -6.59 -8.08
N ARG A 6 23.78 -5.62 -7.69
CA ARG A 6 22.62 -5.20 -8.49
C ARG A 6 22.41 -3.69 -8.33
N ILE A 7 22.34 -3.03 -9.47
CA ILE A 7 22.54 -1.61 -9.70
C ILE A 7 21.28 -0.79 -9.29
N GLY A 8 21.46 0.15 -8.35
CA GLY A 8 20.91 1.51 -8.41
C GLY A 8 19.44 1.79 -8.06
N GLY A 9 18.48 0.94 -8.44
CA GLY A 9 17.05 1.25 -8.28
C GLY A 9 16.33 0.37 -7.26
N GLU A 10 16.52 -0.95 -7.39
CA GLU A 10 15.73 -1.98 -6.70
C GLU A 10 16.09 -2.11 -5.19
N LEU A 11 17.37 -1.93 -4.84
CA LEU A 11 17.83 -1.96 -3.44
C LEU A 11 17.44 -0.69 -2.68
N VAL A 12 17.48 0.49 -3.32
CA VAL A 12 17.14 1.77 -2.67
C VAL A 12 15.63 1.90 -2.45
N GLU A 13 14.82 1.41 -3.38
CA GLU A 13 13.37 1.33 -3.23
C GLU A 13 12.96 0.34 -2.15
N SER A 14 13.52 -0.87 -2.14
CA SER A 14 13.28 -1.87 -1.09
C SER A 14 13.63 -1.31 0.30
N THR A 15 14.72 -0.54 0.41
CA THR A 15 15.12 0.10 1.68
C THR A 15 14.19 1.26 2.08
N SER A 16 13.59 1.97 1.12
CA SER A 16 12.69 3.09 1.40
C SER A 16 11.26 2.61 1.70
N ALA A 17 10.77 1.63 0.95
CA ALA A 17 9.51 0.93 1.19
C ALA A 17 9.55 0.21 2.54
N SER A 18 10.63 -0.52 2.84
CA SER A 18 10.82 -1.18 4.14
C SER A 18 10.81 -0.17 5.30
N ARG A 19 11.50 0.97 5.17
CA ARG A 19 11.46 2.06 6.17
C ARG A 19 10.05 2.65 6.35
N ALA A 20 9.31 2.84 5.25
CA ALA A 20 7.94 3.31 5.31
C ALA A 20 7.04 2.30 6.04
N VAL A 21 7.14 1.01 5.70
CA VAL A 21 6.43 -0.10 6.34
C VAL A 21 6.75 -0.18 7.83
N ASP A 22 8.03 -0.11 8.21
CA ASP A 22 8.43 -0.12 9.63
C ASP A 22 7.80 1.04 10.42
N LYS A 23 7.74 2.23 9.81
CA LYS A 23 7.12 3.41 10.43
C LYS A 23 5.62 3.21 10.61
N VAL A 24 4.92 2.74 9.57
CA VAL A 24 3.46 2.51 9.67
C VAL A 24 3.12 1.31 10.54
N PHE A 25 3.99 0.31 10.65
CA PHE A 25 3.87 -0.81 11.57
C PHE A 25 3.90 -0.35 13.03
N LYS A 26 4.92 0.44 13.41
CA LYS A 26 4.99 1.03 14.76
C LYS A 26 3.75 1.88 15.07
N ARG A 27 3.27 2.64 14.07
CA ARG A 27 2.05 3.43 14.21
C ARG A 27 0.81 2.55 14.38
N ALA A 28 0.67 1.47 13.59
CA ALA A 28 -0.46 0.56 13.66
C ALA A 28 -0.52 -0.18 15.01
N LEU A 29 0.62 -0.59 15.56
CA LEU A 29 0.69 -1.16 16.91
C LEU A 29 0.22 -0.16 17.97
N LYS A 30 0.70 1.09 17.90
CA LYS A 30 0.29 2.16 18.82
C LYS A 30 -1.22 2.46 18.71
N THR A 31 -1.75 2.57 17.49
CA THR A 31 -3.18 2.84 17.27
C THR A 31 -4.06 1.70 17.76
N SER A 32 -3.60 0.45 17.62
CA SER A 32 -4.38 -0.74 17.98
C SER A 32 -4.22 -1.13 19.46
N ASP A 33 -3.39 -0.39 20.21
CA ASP A 33 -2.98 -0.72 21.59
C ASP A 33 -2.55 -2.20 21.71
N SER A 34 -1.68 -2.63 20.80
CA SER A 34 -1.28 -4.03 20.64
C SER A 34 0.23 -4.20 20.70
N GLN A 35 0.67 -5.31 21.29
CA GLN A 35 2.04 -5.80 21.22
C GLN A 35 2.02 -7.16 20.52
N VAL A 36 2.98 -7.38 19.63
CA VAL A 36 3.16 -8.65 18.91
C VAL A 36 4.60 -9.10 19.13
N ASP A 37 4.83 -10.41 19.17
CA ASP A 37 6.17 -10.98 19.22
C ASP A 37 6.94 -10.72 17.90
N ASP A 38 8.26 -10.93 17.93
CA ASP A 38 9.14 -10.63 16.80
C ASP A 38 8.81 -11.45 15.55
N ALA A 39 8.44 -12.73 15.71
CA ALA A 39 8.09 -13.59 14.58
C ALA A 39 6.78 -13.13 13.91
N THR A 40 5.78 -12.78 14.71
CA THR A 40 4.54 -12.18 14.21
C THR A 40 4.79 -10.82 13.57
N ALA A 41 5.67 -9.99 14.15
CA ALA A 41 6.05 -8.70 13.59
C ALA A 41 6.66 -8.83 12.20
N ASP A 42 7.60 -9.77 12.01
CA ASP A 42 8.26 -10.00 10.72
C ASP A 42 7.28 -10.48 9.64
N ILE A 43 6.34 -11.36 10.00
CA ILE A 43 5.28 -11.81 9.10
C ILE A 43 4.38 -10.64 8.69
N LEU A 44 3.97 -9.80 9.64
CA LEU A 44 3.10 -8.66 9.39
C LEU A 44 3.77 -7.61 8.51
N LYS A 45 5.05 -7.30 8.77
CA LYS A 45 5.83 -6.38 7.94
C LYS A 45 6.04 -6.91 6.53
N THR A 46 6.33 -8.20 6.37
CA THR A 46 6.47 -8.83 5.05
C THR A 46 5.18 -8.73 4.25
N LYS A 47 4.04 -9.03 4.88
CA LYS A 47 2.71 -8.89 4.23
C LYS A 47 2.38 -7.43 3.92
N ALA A 48 2.73 -6.51 4.81
CA ALA A 48 2.52 -5.08 4.60
C ALA A 48 3.40 -4.51 3.49
N LEU A 49 4.62 -5.04 3.31
CA LEU A 49 5.49 -4.70 2.19
C LEU A 49 4.90 -5.18 0.86
N ALA A 50 4.36 -6.42 0.81
CA ALA A 50 3.65 -6.90 -0.37
C ALA A 50 2.40 -6.05 -0.68
N ALA A 51 1.65 -5.63 0.36
CA ALA A 51 0.52 -4.71 0.21
C ALA A 51 0.96 -3.32 -0.31
N TYR A 52 2.07 -2.79 0.21
CA TYR A 52 2.67 -1.54 -0.24
C TYR A 52 3.03 -1.59 -1.73
N GLU A 53 3.75 -2.63 -2.17
CA GLU A 53 4.17 -2.76 -3.58
C GLU A 53 2.96 -2.95 -4.50
N SER A 54 1.94 -3.70 -4.06
CA SER A 54 0.69 -3.86 -4.80
C SER A 54 -0.02 -2.51 -4.98
N ALA A 55 -0.15 -1.75 -3.90
CA ALA A 55 -0.76 -0.41 -3.92
C ALA A 55 0.05 0.57 -4.78
N LYS A 56 1.38 0.53 -4.71
CA LYS A 56 2.25 1.33 -5.56
C LYS A 56 2.04 1.03 -7.04
N SER A 57 1.99 -0.25 -7.41
CA SER A 57 1.73 -0.70 -8.79
C SER A 57 0.36 -0.23 -9.29
N ILE A 58 -0.69 -0.37 -8.46
CA ILE A 58 -2.03 0.14 -8.76
C ILE A 58 -2.01 1.66 -8.91
N GLY A 59 -1.35 2.36 -7.98
CA GLY A 59 -1.24 3.82 -7.96
C GLY A 59 -0.62 4.42 -9.22
N PHE A 60 0.28 3.69 -9.90
CA PHE A 60 0.84 4.13 -11.19
C PHE A 60 -0.21 4.28 -12.29
N TYR A 61 -1.26 3.45 -12.27
CA TYR A 61 -2.34 3.47 -13.25
C TYR A 61 -3.59 4.20 -12.76
N LEU A 62 -3.58 4.64 -11.51
CA LEU A 62 -4.76 5.19 -10.86
C LEU A 62 -5.04 6.62 -11.32
N GLY A 63 -6.28 6.82 -11.76
CA GLY A 63 -6.84 8.07 -12.26
C GLY A 63 -8.33 7.87 -12.50
N ASP A 64 -9.01 8.87 -13.06
CA ASP A 64 -10.37 8.72 -13.57
C ASP A 64 -10.31 7.90 -14.87
N LEU A 65 -10.46 6.58 -14.74
CA LEU A 65 -10.31 5.61 -15.83
C LEU A 65 -11.65 5.33 -16.52
N ASN A 66 -12.77 5.56 -15.83
CA ASN A 66 -14.11 5.37 -16.35
C ASN A 66 -14.71 6.67 -16.97
N GLY A 67 -14.09 7.83 -16.75
CA GLY A 67 -14.46 9.12 -17.29
C GLY A 67 -15.64 9.80 -16.59
N ASP A 68 -15.94 9.42 -15.34
CA ASP A 68 -17.08 9.95 -14.58
C ASP A 68 -16.73 11.20 -13.75
N GLY A 69 -15.47 11.66 -13.82
CA GLY A 69 -14.94 12.81 -13.11
C GLY A 69 -14.55 12.51 -11.66
N ARG A 70 -14.52 11.25 -11.24
CA ARG A 70 -14.16 10.82 -9.88
C ARG A 70 -13.05 9.78 -9.93
N ILE A 71 -12.47 9.52 -8.75
CA ILE A 71 -11.59 8.37 -8.55
C ILE A 71 -12.23 7.53 -7.46
N ASP A 72 -12.75 6.37 -7.85
CA ASP A 72 -13.49 5.49 -6.96
C ASP A 72 -13.03 4.03 -7.03
N VAL A 73 -13.87 3.12 -6.54
CA VAL A 73 -13.56 1.69 -6.48
C VAL A 73 -13.49 1.07 -7.89
N GLU A 74 -14.28 1.56 -8.85
CA GLU A 74 -14.23 1.08 -10.23
C GLU A 74 -12.91 1.49 -10.90
N ASP A 75 -12.39 2.69 -10.60
CA ASP A 75 -11.07 3.11 -11.05
C ASP A 75 -9.95 2.30 -10.39
N LEU A 76 -10.08 1.98 -9.10
CA LEU A 76 -9.13 1.10 -8.42
C LEU A 76 -9.09 -0.30 -9.04
N LYS A 77 -10.26 -0.85 -9.41
CA LYS A 77 -10.36 -2.12 -10.14
C LYS A 77 -9.68 -2.02 -11.50
N ALA A 78 -10.01 -1.00 -12.29
CA ALA A 78 -9.44 -0.79 -13.61
C ALA A 78 -7.92 -0.58 -13.54
N ALA A 79 -7.42 0.14 -12.54
CA ALA A 79 -5.99 0.33 -12.30
C ALA A 79 -5.29 -0.97 -11.88
N ALA A 80 -5.95 -1.81 -11.05
CA ALA A 80 -5.42 -3.12 -10.68
C ALA A 80 -5.31 -4.06 -11.89
N GLU A 81 -6.34 -4.12 -12.74
CA GLU A 81 -6.29 -4.91 -13.97
C GLU A 81 -5.19 -4.41 -14.91
N LYS A 82 -5.00 -3.08 -15.06
CA LYS A 82 -3.88 -2.50 -15.81
C LYS A 82 -2.51 -2.83 -15.21
N ALA A 83 -2.43 -2.95 -13.89
CA ALA A 83 -1.24 -3.41 -13.17
C ALA A 83 -1.00 -4.92 -13.28
N GLY A 84 -1.87 -5.68 -13.97
CA GLY A 84 -1.81 -7.13 -14.06
C GLY A 84 -2.23 -7.85 -12.78
N ILE A 85 -2.93 -7.15 -11.87
CA ILE A 85 -3.41 -7.67 -10.60
C ILE A 85 -4.91 -7.92 -10.73
N ALA A 86 -5.29 -9.19 -10.81
CA ALA A 86 -6.70 -9.57 -10.84
C ALA A 86 -7.41 -9.12 -9.54
N TRP A 87 -8.38 -8.22 -9.64
CA TRP A 87 -9.03 -7.62 -8.47
C TRP A 87 -9.61 -8.69 -7.55
N ASP A 88 -10.24 -9.72 -8.09
CA ASP A 88 -10.87 -10.79 -7.31
C ASP A 88 -9.90 -11.67 -6.53
N LYS A 89 -8.61 -11.63 -6.86
CA LYS A 89 -7.55 -12.37 -6.15
C LYS A 89 -6.89 -11.55 -5.04
N ILE A 90 -7.20 -10.26 -4.92
CA ILE A 90 -6.68 -9.40 -3.85
C ILE A 90 -7.33 -9.80 -2.52
N ASP A 91 -6.50 -10.00 -1.49
CA ASP A 91 -6.93 -10.28 -0.12
C ASP A 91 -7.98 -9.23 0.34
N PRO A 92 -9.09 -9.63 0.99
CA PRO A 92 -10.15 -8.71 1.39
C PRO A 92 -9.69 -7.54 2.28
N ASP A 93 -8.67 -7.76 3.14
CA ASP A 93 -8.13 -6.69 3.97
C ASP A 93 -7.30 -5.73 3.12
N LEU A 94 -6.61 -6.23 2.10
CA LEU A 94 -5.91 -5.40 1.12
C LEU A 94 -6.90 -4.61 0.25
N LYS A 95 -8.01 -5.19 -0.21
CA LYS A 95 -9.07 -4.44 -0.90
C LYS A 95 -9.59 -3.29 -0.05
N THR A 96 -9.91 -3.57 1.20
CA THR A 96 -10.39 -2.56 2.16
C THR A 96 -9.33 -1.47 2.37
N ALA A 97 -8.07 -1.86 2.50
CA ALA A 97 -6.96 -0.93 2.67
C ALA A 97 -6.69 -0.07 1.43
N LEU A 98 -6.85 -0.61 0.22
CA LEU A 98 -6.74 0.14 -1.04
C LEU A 98 -7.84 1.19 -1.15
N VAL A 99 -9.07 0.84 -0.80
CA VAL A 99 -10.18 1.80 -0.77
C VAL A 99 -9.95 2.88 0.30
N ALA A 100 -9.58 2.49 1.52
CA ALA A 100 -9.29 3.43 2.60
C ALA A 100 -8.08 4.32 2.28
N GLY A 101 -7.03 3.76 1.69
CA GLY A 101 -5.85 4.47 1.22
C GLY A 101 -6.16 5.41 0.05
N GLY A 102 -7.05 5.02 -0.86
CA GLY A 102 -7.50 5.85 -1.97
C GLY A 102 -8.30 7.05 -1.49
N VAL A 103 -9.27 6.83 -0.60
CA VAL A 103 -10.05 7.91 0.01
C VAL A 103 -9.18 8.86 0.84
N ALA A 104 -8.24 8.32 1.62
CA ALA A 104 -7.35 9.12 2.47
C ALA A 104 -6.21 9.82 1.71
N GLY A 105 -5.74 9.23 0.61
CA GLY A 105 -4.57 9.69 -0.16
C GLY A 105 -4.91 10.52 -1.39
N LEU A 106 -6.12 10.40 -1.95
CA LEU A 106 -6.49 11.00 -3.25
C LEU A 106 -7.65 12.00 -3.19
N GLY A 107 -8.18 12.29 -1.99
CA GLY A 107 -9.08 13.39 -1.68
C GLY A 107 -9.79 14.07 -2.86
N ILE A 108 -10.76 13.38 -3.48
CA ILE A 108 -11.93 13.87 -4.25
C ILE A 108 -11.73 14.91 -5.38
N ASN A 109 -10.51 15.36 -5.72
CA ASN A 109 -10.28 16.23 -6.89
C ASN A 109 -8.80 16.17 -7.31
N PHE A 110 -8.53 15.59 -8.48
CA PHE A 110 -7.18 15.29 -8.94
C PHE A 110 -6.36 16.56 -9.22
N ILE A 111 -5.14 16.63 -8.67
CA ILE A 111 -4.09 17.59 -9.02
C ILE A 111 -3.31 16.99 -10.22
N PRO A 112 -3.10 17.73 -11.32
CA PRO A 112 -2.55 17.17 -12.56
C PRO A 112 -1.14 16.60 -12.38
N PHE A 113 -0.82 15.53 -13.13
CA PHE A 113 0.45 14.83 -13.44
C PHE A 113 1.70 15.05 -12.55
N ILE A 114 2.02 16.30 -12.18
CA ILE A 114 3.10 16.66 -11.24
C ILE A 114 2.81 16.17 -9.81
N GLY A 115 1.53 15.97 -9.44
CA GLY A 115 1.12 15.41 -8.14
C GLY A 115 1.34 13.89 -7.96
N GLN A 116 1.50 13.13 -9.05
CA GLN A 116 1.57 11.66 -8.99
C GLN A 116 2.81 11.13 -8.27
N MET A 117 3.95 11.82 -8.39
CA MET A 117 5.20 11.44 -7.71
C MET A 117 5.08 11.42 -6.18
N LEU A 118 4.20 12.26 -5.61
CA LEU A 118 3.94 12.28 -4.16
C LEU A 118 2.70 11.46 -3.80
N ALA A 119 1.71 11.39 -4.70
CA ALA A 119 0.48 10.66 -4.48
C ALA A 119 0.70 9.14 -4.42
N ILE A 120 1.56 8.57 -5.27
CA ILE A 120 1.80 7.11 -5.29
C ILE A 120 2.47 6.63 -3.99
N PRO A 121 3.58 7.23 -3.51
CA PRO A 121 4.18 6.83 -2.23
C PRO A 121 3.23 7.06 -1.04
N ALA A 122 2.44 8.14 -1.06
CA ALA A 122 1.45 8.40 -0.02
C ALA A 122 0.37 7.31 -0.01
N PHE A 123 -0.24 7.02 -1.16
CA PHE A 123 -1.25 5.98 -1.36
C PHE A 123 -0.75 4.60 -0.91
N ALA A 124 0.46 4.23 -1.34
CA ALA A 124 1.06 2.96 -0.96
C ALA A 124 1.32 2.88 0.56
N THR A 125 1.84 3.96 1.16
CA THR A 125 2.10 4.04 2.60
C THR A 125 0.80 3.96 3.41
N THR A 126 -0.24 4.68 3.00
CA THR A 126 -1.55 4.65 3.67
C THR A 126 -2.23 3.29 3.55
N THR A 127 -2.11 2.64 2.38
CA THR A 127 -2.64 1.29 2.18
C THR A 127 -1.95 0.29 3.10
N ALA A 128 -0.61 0.33 3.18
CA ALA A 128 0.14 -0.52 4.10
C ALA A 128 -0.27 -0.30 5.57
N TYR A 129 -0.50 0.96 5.97
CA TYR A 129 -1.00 1.28 7.31
C TYR A 129 -2.37 0.66 7.60
N PHE A 130 -3.37 0.87 6.72
CA PHE A 130 -4.72 0.32 6.94
C PHE A 130 -4.74 -1.21 6.90
N TYR A 131 -3.93 -1.82 6.03
CA TYR A 131 -3.75 -3.26 5.99
C TYR A 131 -3.22 -3.80 7.33
N LEU A 132 -2.20 -3.15 7.90
CA LEU A 132 -1.63 -3.51 9.19
C LEU A 132 -2.63 -3.37 10.33
N VAL A 133 -3.37 -2.25 10.39
CA VAL A 133 -4.43 -2.05 11.40
C VAL A 133 -5.47 -3.17 11.32
N ALA A 134 -5.90 -3.53 10.11
CA ALA A 134 -6.87 -4.61 9.91
C ALA A 134 -6.34 -5.96 10.41
N LYS A 135 -5.10 -6.34 10.04
CA LYS A 135 -4.51 -7.62 10.47
C LYS A 135 -4.22 -7.65 11.98
N ILE A 136 -3.66 -6.59 12.57
CA ILE A 136 -3.39 -6.52 14.01
C ILE A 136 -4.68 -6.60 14.82
N THR A 137 -5.73 -5.89 14.41
CA THR A 137 -7.03 -5.92 15.10
C THR A 137 -7.67 -7.32 15.07
N LYS A 138 -7.45 -8.10 14.00
CA LYS A 138 -7.93 -9.49 13.93
C LYS A 138 -7.16 -10.45 14.84
N ILE A 139 -5.87 -10.21 15.06
CA ILE A 139 -5.03 -11.04 15.96
C ILE A 139 -5.40 -10.81 17.44
N ARG A 140 -5.86 -9.60 17.78
CA ARG A 140 -6.30 -9.25 19.15
C ARG A 140 -7.58 -9.98 19.59
N LYS A 141 -8.45 -10.35 18.67
CA LYS A 141 -9.73 -11.02 18.95
C LYS A 141 -9.54 -12.51 19.14
#